data_AF-A0A7C4YDU6-F1
#
_entry.id   AF-A0A7C4YDU6-F1
#
_cell.length_a   1.000
_cell.length_b   1.000
_cell.length_c   1.000
_cell.angle_alpha   90.00
_cell.angle_beta   90.00
_cell.angle_gamma   90.00
#
_symmetry.space_group_name_H-M   'P 1'
#
loop_
_entity.id
_entity.type
_entity.pdbx_description
1 polymer ?
#
loop_
_entity_poly.entity_id
_entity_poly.type
_entity_poly.pdbx_seq_one_letter_code
_entity_poly.pdbx_strand_id
1 'polypeptide(L)'
;MKYKKIIVTTAVIMISIAFLSFSVHNYNNNDIPRLWDLKKLKSAHLPLVDRSINVEPISEDLYYKIPERIAYKTYTLYMPGREPKGYYEWLLQQEPEIVFDASKIQTEEDWIKAGEIIYEMPQNFSGFIDSVVNREELQGFASFMNSVHMPVASDGSIPFFKLVIRQKGKIEAGSFSCGNCHNKVMPDGSVLKGGQGNYPFDDIFGGGLKSTAEETKMTDSAANAMVSQSFRGLFGAPWIKHQSQEYIKKPDWKHATSVLMATVPGVMHRHSSILGAPTAIPDLFNLKDRKYLDRTGLIIQRDISDVMRYAVLNQEMDFTNSYGAFKPDTSPDSVITKRYTRFSDPQAFALAKYLYSLKPLPNPEKAAPSLIAKGKAI
;
A
#
# COMPACT_ATOMS: atom_id res chain seq x y z
N MET A 1 -53.16 30.46 -63.11
CA MET A 1 -53.78 29.66 -62.03
C MET A 1 -52.66 28.96 -61.26
N LYS A 2 -52.54 29.28 -59.96
CA LYS A 2 -51.81 28.57 -58.88
C LYS A 2 -50.26 28.44 -58.91
N TYR A 3 -49.66 29.23 -58.01
CA TYR A 3 -48.44 28.98 -57.23
C TYR A 3 -48.39 27.57 -56.60
N LYS A 4 -47.16 27.05 -56.37
CA LYS A 4 -46.68 26.32 -55.16
C LYS A 4 -45.35 25.62 -55.50
N LYS A 5 -44.38 25.40 -54.61
CA LYS A 5 -43.98 25.93 -53.29
C LYS A 5 -42.63 25.26 -53.03
N ILE A 6 -41.68 26.01 -52.52
CA ILE A 6 -40.42 25.52 -51.94
C ILE A 6 -40.74 24.55 -50.80
N ILE A 7 -40.09 23.38 -50.79
CA ILE A 7 -39.91 22.56 -49.59
C ILE A 7 -38.41 22.30 -49.46
N VAL A 8 -37.80 23.05 -48.54
CA VAL A 8 -36.50 22.76 -47.96
C VAL A 8 -36.72 21.63 -46.96
N THR A 9 -36.12 20.47 -47.22
CA THR A 9 -36.14 19.35 -46.28
C THR A 9 -35.02 19.55 -45.26
N THR A 10 -35.37 20.08 -44.09
CA THR A 10 -34.51 20.10 -42.92
C THR A 10 -34.35 18.67 -42.41
N ALA A 11 -33.15 18.09 -42.55
CA ALA A 11 -32.80 16.82 -41.92
C ALA A 11 -32.67 17.04 -40.40
N VAL A 12 -33.65 16.56 -39.64
CA VAL A 12 -33.59 16.49 -38.17
C VAL A 12 -32.66 15.32 -37.81
N ILE A 13 -31.47 15.64 -37.32
CA ILE A 13 -30.57 14.66 -36.68
C ILE A 13 -31.21 14.30 -35.33
N MET A 14 -31.82 13.12 -35.26
CA MET A 14 -32.18 12.49 -33.99
C MET A 14 -30.90 12.04 -33.28
N ILE A 15 -30.42 12.85 -32.34
CA ILE A 15 -29.42 12.44 -31.37
C ILE A 15 -30.12 11.51 -30.37
N SER A 16 -30.00 10.20 -30.57
CA SER A 16 -30.37 9.21 -29.57
C SER A 16 -29.37 9.29 -28.40
N ILE A 17 -29.70 10.09 -27.39
CA ILE A 17 -29.01 10.02 -26.09
C ILE A 17 -29.45 8.70 -25.45
N ALA A 18 -28.63 7.68 -25.60
CA ALA A 18 -28.71 6.50 -24.75
C ALA A 18 -28.34 6.93 -23.34
N PHE A 19 -29.34 7.24 -22.52
CA PHE A 19 -29.18 7.27 -21.08
C PHE A 19 -28.87 5.83 -20.64
N LEU A 20 -27.59 5.51 -20.52
CA LEU A 20 -27.14 4.48 -19.60
C LEU A 20 -27.65 4.91 -18.23
N SER A 21 -28.74 4.30 -17.79
CA SER A 21 -29.23 4.38 -16.43
C SER A 21 -28.13 3.81 -15.52
N PHE A 22 -27.21 4.66 -15.08
CA PHE A 22 -26.44 4.39 -13.89
C PHE A 22 -27.45 4.36 -12.75
N SER A 23 -27.81 3.16 -12.30
CA SER A 23 -28.48 3.01 -11.02
C SER A 23 -27.55 3.61 -9.96
N VAL A 24 -27.91 4.80 -9.48
CA VAL A 24 -27.26 5.41 -8.32
C VAL A 24 -27.62 4.53 -7.13
N HIS A 25 -26.79 3.52 -6.87
CA HIS A 25 -26.91 2.73 -5.66
C HIS A 25 -26.33 3.58 -4.53
N ASN A 26 -27.22 4.20 -3.75
CA ASN A 26 -26.83 4.88 -2.53
C ASN A 26 -26.48 3.82 -1.48
N TYR A 27 -25.23 3.76 -1.08
CA TYR A 27 -24.83 2.92 0.05
C TYR A 27 -25.23 3.60 1.35
N ASN A 28 -25.94 2.87 2.21
CA ASN A 28 -26.10 3.28 3.60
C ASN A 28 -24.98 2.67 4.43
N ASN A 29 -24.63 3.28 5.57
CA ASN A 29 -23.62 2.72 6.49
C ASN A 29 -23.92 1.28 6.94
N ASN A 30 -25.19 0.84 6.86
CA ASN A 30 -25.59 -0.54 7.19
C ASN A 30 -25.14 -1.57 6.13
N ASP A 31 -24.73 -1.14 4.94
CA ASP A 31 -24.27 -2.02 3.86
C ASP A 31 -22.75 -2.30 3.94
N ILE A 32 -22.03 -1.60 4.83
CA ILE A 32 -20.59 -1.76 5.01
C ILE A 32 -20.33 -2.98 5.90
N PRO A 33 -19.61 -4.02 5.39
CA PRO A 33 -19.33 -5.20 6.20
C PRO A 33 -18.46 -4.87 7.41
N ARG A 34 -18.77 -5.52 8.54
CA ARG A 34 -17.91 -5.46 9.73
C ARG A 34 -16.51 -5.97 9.39
N LEU A 35 -15.51 -5.09 9.57
CA LEU A 35 -14.15 -5.35 9.16
C LEU A 35 -13.54 -6.51 9.92
N TRP A 36 -13.53 -6.42 11.25
CA TRP A 36 -12.91 -7.42 12.12
C TRP A 36 -13.94 -8.38 12.71
N ASP A 37 -14.60 -9.14 11.82
CA ASP A 37 -15.38 -10.32 12.17
C ASP A 37 -14.44 -11.53 12.22
N LEU A 38 -14.18 -12.05 13.43
CA LEU A 38 -13.20 -13.12 13.63
C LEU A 38 -13.65 -14.44 13.00
N LYS A 39 -14.95 -14.73 12.99
CA LYS A 39 -15.48 -15.96 12.39
C LYS A 39 -15.24 -15.94 10.88
N LYS A 40 -15.51 -14.80 10.23
CA LYS A 40 -15.26 -14.60 8.81
C LYS A 40 -13.77 -14.60 8.49
N LEU A 41 -12.95 -13.93 9.30
CA LEU A 41 -11.49 -13.91 9.16
C LEU A 41 -10.89 -15.32 9.25
N LYS A 42 -11.21 -16.08 10.30
CA LYS A 42 -10.70 -17.45 10.48
C LYS A 42 -11.15 -18.38 9.36
N SER A 43 -12.41 -18.29 8.93
CA SER A 43 -12.92 -19.12 7.84
C SER A 43 -12.39 -18.72 6.45
N ALA A 44 -11.73 -17.57 6.30
CA ALA A 44 -11.03 -17.19 5.08
C ALA A 44 -9.63 -17.81 4.99
N HIS A 45 -9.05 -18.27 6.09
CA HIS A 45 -7.73 -18.91 6.07
C HIS A 45 -7.87 -20.37 5.63
N LEU A 46 -7.10 -20.77 4.62
CA LEU A 46 -6.88 -22.17 4.33
C LEU A 46 -6.09 -22.83 5.47
N PRO A 47 -6.24 -24.14 5.69
CA PRO A 47 -5.44 -24.86 6.68
C PRO A 47 -3.94 -24.70 6.43
N LEU A 48 -3.18 -24.40 7.48
CA LEU A 48 -1.73 -24.38 7.41
C LEU A 48 -1.18 -25.78 7.06
N VAL A 49 -0.02 -25.79 6.39
CA VAL A 49 0.73 -27.03 6.13
C VAL A 49 1.09 -27.72 7.44
N ASP A 50 1.57 -26.95 8.42
CA ASP A 50 1.77 -27.43 9.78
C ASP A 50 0.50 -27.21 10.60
N ARG A 51 -0.27 -28.29 10.79
CA ARG A 51 -1.53 -28.28 11.55
C ARG A 51 -1.35 -28.18 13.06
N SER A 52 -0.13 -28.28 13.58
CA SER A 52 0.14 -28.05 15.01
C SER A 52 0.14 -26.56 15.36
N ILE A 53 0.27 -25.69 14.35
CA ILE A 53 0.27 -24.24 14.51
C ILE A 53 -1.13 -23.71 14.26
N ASN A 54 -1.61 -22.93 15.23
CA ASN A 54 -2.86 -22.20 15.12
C ASN A 54 -2.58 -20.71 15.03
N VAL A 55 -3.27 -20.03 14.10
CA VAL A 55 -3.21 -18.57 13.94
C VAL A 55 -4.39 -17.98 14.68
N GLU A 56 -4.09 -17.17 15.69
CA GLU A 56 -5.08 -16.54 16.55
C GLU A 56 -4.95 -15.02 16.41
N PRO A 57 -5.83 -14.38 15.62
CA PRO A 57 -5.90 -12.93 15.57
C PRO A 57 -6.35 -12.34 16.90
N ILE A 58 -6.05 -11.07 17.12
CA ILE A 58 -6.57 -10.34 18.29
C ILE A 58 -8.10 -10.35 18.33
N SER A 59 -8.67 -10.22 19.54
CA SER A 59 -10.12 -10.20 19.74
C SER A 59 -10.77 -9.03 18.99
N GLU A 60 -12.05 -9.17 18.63
CA GLU A 60 -12.82 -8.06 18.05
C GLU A 60 -12.87 -6.85 18.99
N ASP A 61 -13.09 -7.09 20.28
CA ASP A 61 -13.11 -6.05 21.30
C ASP A 61 -11.77 -5.29 21.38
N LEU A 62 -10.64 -5.98 21.21
CA LEU A 62 -9.34 -5.34 21.20
C LEU A 62 -9.15 -4.54 19.91
N TYR A 63 -9.46 -5.13 18.75
CA TYR A 63 -9.36 -4.45 17.46
C TYR A 63 -10.13 -3.13 17.46
N TYR A 64 -11.41 -3.16 17.87
CA TYR A 64 -12.25 -1.96 17.87
C TYR A 64 -11.88 -0.92 18.95
N LYS A 65 -11.02 -1.26 19.92
CA LYS A 65 -10.39 -0.30 20.84
C LYS A 65 -9.15 0.39 20.27
N ILE A 66 -8.56 -0.14 19.19
CA ILE A 66 -7.46 0.54 18.49
C ILE A 66 -8.04 1.81 17.82
N PRO A 67 -7.41 2.98 17.98
CA PRO A 67 -7.86 4.22 17.35
C PRO A 67 -7.92 4.12 15.83
N GLU A 68 -8.94 4.73 15.24
CA GLU A 68 -9.06 4.81 13.78
C GLU A 68 -8.00 5.74 13.19
N ARG A 69 -7.48 5.36 12.03
CA ARG A 69 -6.53 6.16 11.25
C ARG A 69 -7.21 7.41 10.74
N ILE A 70 -6.52 8.54 10.85
CA ILE A 70 -6.98 9.81 10.29
C ILE A 70 -6.38 9.98 8.89
N ALA A 71 -7.24 10.08 7.88
CA ALA A 71 -6.81 10.36 6.51
C ALA A 71 -6.60 11.87 6.34
N TYR A 72 -5.36 12.30 6.52
CA TYR A 72 -4.94 13.67 6.20
C TYR A 72 -4.73 13.84 4.70
N LYS A 73 -4.92 15.07 4.22
CA LYS A 73 -4.57 15.46 2.85
C LYS A 73 -3.08 15.20 2.61
N THR A 74 -2.82 14.50 1.51
CA THR A 74 -1.47 14.18 1.06
C THR A 74 -1.06 15.08 -0.08
N TYR A 75 0.24 15.37 -0.16
CA TYR A 75 0.87 16.15 -1.19
C TYR A 75 2.00 15.33 -1.86
N THR A 76 2.34 15.67 -3.09
CA THR A 76 3.38 14.96 -3.86
C THR A 76 4.76 15.21 -3.26
N LEU A 77 5.49 14.13 -3.00
CA LEU A 77 6.93 14.26 -2.79
C LEU A 77 7.60 14.34 -4.16
N TYR A 78 8.38 15.40 -4.39
CA TYR A 78 9.24 15.52 -5.56
C TYR A 78 10.68 15.15 -5.19
N MET A 79 11.43 14.65 -6.17
CA MET A 79 12.89 14.65 -6.07
C MET A 79 13.35 16.10 -5.91
N PRO A 80 14.16 16.45 -4.87
CA PRO A 80 14.56 17.83 -4.67
C PRO A 80 15.24 18.43 -5.90
N GLY A 81 14.87 19.67 -6.22
CA GLY A 81 15.23 20.35 -7.47
C GLY A 81 14.27 20.09 -8.63
N ARG A 82 13.27 19.21 -8.47
CA ARG A 82 12.23 18.94 -9.48
C ARG A 82 10.83 19.36 -9.04
N GLU A 83 10.68 19.86 -7.81
CA GLU A 83 9.44 20.43 -7.33
C GLU A 83 9.07 21.73 -8.07
N PRO A 84 7.78 22.09 -8.13
CA PRO A 84 7.37 23.44 -8.53
C PRO A 84 8.06 24.51 -7.68
N LYS A 85 8.34 25.67 -8.30
CA LYS A 85 9.00 26.78 -7.59
C LYS A 85 8.21 27.22 -6.35
N GLY A 86 8.86 27.26 -5.20
CA GLY A 86 8.26 27.68 -3.93
C GLY A 86 7.36 26.63 -3.26
N TYR A 87 7.39 25.38 -3.73
CA TYR A 87 6.48 24.33 -3.31
C TYR A 87 6.55 24.02 -1.80
N TYR A 88 7.74 23.83 -1.25
CA TYR A 88 7.90 23.53 0.17
C TYR A 88 7.58 24.73 1.06
N GLU A 89 7.93 25.94 0.62
CA GLU A 89 7.55 27.18 1.32
C GLU A 89 6.03 27.35 1.38
N TRP A 90 5.33 27.02 0.29
CA TRP A 90 3.86 27.01 0.25
C TRP A 90 3.27 25.93 1.16
N LEU A 91 3.85 24.73 1.19
CA LEU A 91 3.42 23.63 2.06
C LEU A 91 3.51 24.01 3.55
N LEU A 92 4.56 24.72 3.96
CA LEU A 92 4.71 25.20 5.34
C LEU A 92 3.58 26.14 5.79
N GLN A 93 2.87 26.77 4.86
CA GLN A 93 1.72 27.66 5.15
C GLN A 93 0.38 26.92 5.24
N GLN A 94 0.31 25.65 4.83
CA GLN A 94 -0.95 24.92 4.81
C GLN A 94 -1.38 24.49 6.21
N GLU A 95 -2.69 24.45 6.42
CA GLU A 95 -3.27 23.87 7.63
C GLU A 95 -3.46 22.34 7.45
N PRO A 96 -3.44 21.57 8.55
CA PRO A 96 -3.86 20.18 8.51
C PRO A 96 -5.30 20.04 8.03
N GLU A 97 -5.52 19.17 7.04
CA GLU A 97 -6.85 18.93 6.44
C GLU A 97 -7.17 17.43 6.50
N ILE A 98 -8.34 17.08 7.04
CA ILE A 98 -8.86 15.69 7.05
C ILE A 98 -9.76 15.52 5.83
N VAL A 99 -9.49 14.51 5.02
CA VAL A 99 -10.07 14.35 3.66
C VAL A 99 -10.96 13.12 3.50
N PHE A 100 -11.18 12.36 4.57
CA PHE A 100 -12.09 11.21 4.56
C PHE A 100 -13.25 11.43 5.53
N ASP A 101 -14.47 11.42 4.99
CA ASP A 101 -15.71 11.52 5.76
C ASP A 101 -16.76 10.62 5.12
N ALA A 102 -16.95 9.43 5.70
CA ALA A 102 -17.85 8.42 5.18
C ALA A 102 -19.31 8.90 5.06
N SER A 103 -19.73 9.86 5.89
CA SER A 103 -21.10 10.39 5.86
C SER A 103 -21.43 11.19 4.59
N LYS A 104 -20.39 11.62 3.86
CA LYS A 104 -20.51 12.39 2.62
C LYS A 104 -20.37 11.53 1.36
N ILE A 105 -20.07 10.24 1.50
CA ILE A 105 -19.84 9.32 0.37
C ILE A 105 -21.15 8.61 0.05
N GLN A 106 -21.68 8.80 -1.16
CA GLN A 106 -23.02 8.30 -1.51
C GLN A 106 -22.95 7.26 -2.62
N THR A 107 -22.19 7.53 -3.69
CA THR A 107 -22.17 6.72 -4.90
C THR A 107 -21.01 5.73 -4.93
N GLU A 108 -21.10 4.70 -5.79
CA GLU A 108 -20.01 3.76 -6.03
C GLU A 108 -18.73 4.49 -6.48
N GLU A 109 -18.87 5.47 -7.36
CA GLU A 109 -17.75 6.28 -7.85
C GLU A 109 -17.11 7.12 -6.74
N ASP A 110 -17.91 7.64 -5.80
CA ASP A 110 -17.39 8.36 -4.63
C ASP A 110 -16.62 7.42 -3.70
N TRP A 111 -17.12 6.20 -3.47
CA TRP A 111 -16.41 5.18 -2.70
C TRP A 111 -15.09 4.79 -3.33
N ILE A 112 -15.03 4.66 -4.66
CA ILE A 112 -13.80 4.38 -5.40
C ILE A 112 -12.81 5.53 -5.24
N LYS A 113 -13.24 6.79 -5.40
CA LYS A 113 -12.38 7.98 -5.21
C LYS A 113 -11.86 8.08 -3.78
N ALA A 114 -12.73 7.87 -2.79
CA ALA A 114 -12.32 7.84 -1.39
C ALA A 114 -11.35 6.69 -1.11
N GLY A 115 -11.52 5.55 -1.78
CA GLY A 115 -10.60 4.42 -1.68
C GLY A 115 -9.20 4.73 -2.22
N GLU A 116 -9.09 5.55 -3.27
CA GLU A 116 -7.80 6.01 -3.78
C GLU A 116 -7.06 6.85 -2.73
N ILE A 117 -7.77 7.69 -1.97
CA ILE A 117 -7.20 8.44 -0.84
C ILE A 117 -6.62 7.45 0.19
N ILE A 118 -7.37 6.40 0.54
CA ILE A 118 -6.91 5.39 1.51
C ILE A 118 -5.74 4.56 0.96
N TYR A 119 -5.71 4.29 -0.34
CA TYR A 119 -4.60 3.60 -1.02
C TYR A 119 -3.28 4.38 -0.89
N GLU A 120 -3.34 5.70 -1.03
CA GLU A 120 -2.18 6.60 -0.88
C GLU A 120 -1.90 7.01 0.57
N MET A 121 -2.82 6.73 1.50
CA MET A 121 -2.73 7.17 2.89
C MET A 121 -1.50 6.57 3.58
N PRO A 122 -0.57 7.39 4.10
CA PRO A 122 0.58 6.92 4.85
C PRO A 122 0.19 6.30 6.19
N GLN A 123 1.02 5.38 6.67
CA GLN A 123 0.84 4.73 7.98
C GLN A 123 1.90 5.17 8.98
N ASN A 124 3.10 5.43 8.47
CA ASN A 124 4.21 5.97 9.25
C ASN A 124 4.56 7.37 8.77
N PHE A 125 4.98 8.22 9.71
CA PHE A 125 5.32 9.61 9.46
C PHE A 125 6.69 9.90 10.06
N SER A 126 7.58 10.49 9.26
CA SER A 126 8.86 11.02 9.71
C SER A 126 8.91 12.51 9.43
N GLY A 127 9.57 13.27 10.31
CA GLY A 127 9.85 14.68 10.05
C GLY A 127 10.60 14.83 8.73
N PHE A 128 10.21 15.82 7.91
CA PHE A 128 10.86 16.10 6.63
C PHE A 128 11.38 17.53 6.57
N ILE A 129 10.52 18.53 6.82
CA ILE A 129 10.92 19.94 6.93
C ILE A 129 10.20 20.55 8.14
N ASP A 130 10.94 21.19 9.03
CA ASP A 130 10.40 21.92 10.17
C ASP A 130 10.69 23.42 10.04
N SER A 131 9.63 24.22 9.97
CA SER A 131 9.62 25.68 10.02
C SER A 131 10.27 26.42 8.84
N VAL A 132 11.41 25.97 8.33
CA VAL A 132 12.16 26.60 7.24
C VAL A 132 12.73 25.55 6.30
N VAL A 133 12.77 25.87 5.01
CA VAL A 133 13.36 24.99 4.00
C VAL A 133 14.88 25.03 4.09
N ASN A 134 15.49 23.95 4.56
CA ASN A 134 16.94 23.76 4.55
C ASN A 134 17.38 23.12 3.21
N ARG A 135 18.11 23.88 2.39
CA ARG A 135 18.57 23.40 1.07
C ARG A 135 19.66 22.33 1.17
N GLU A 136 20.48 22.35 2.20
CA GLU A 136 21.54 21.35 2.39
C GLU A 136 20.93 19.99 2.75
N GLU A 137 19.95 19.97 3.66
CA GLU A 137 19.20 18.75 4.00
C GLU A 137 18.46 18.17 2.79
N LEU A 138 17.83 19.03 1.97
CA LEU A 138 17.20 18.59 0.73
C LEU A 138 18.20 18.02 -0.27
N GLN A 139 19.41 18.59 -0.38
CA GLN A 139 20.48 18.03 -1.21
C GLN A 139 20.99 16.69 -0.68
N GLY A 140 21.13 16.55 0.65
CA GLY A 140 21.47 15.29 1.30
C GLY A 140 20.41 14.21 1.02
N PHE A 141 19.13 14.56 1.16
CA PHE A 141 18.01 13.68 0.82
C PHE A 141 18.02 13.27 -0.66
N ALA A 142 18.24 14.21 -1.59
CA ALA A 142 18.36 13.90 -3.01
C ALA A 142 19.54 12.95 -3.28
N SER A 143 20.68 13.19 -2.63
CA SER A 143 21.87 12.33 -2.77
C SER A 143 21.59 10.91 -2.30
N PHE A 144 20.90 10.76 -1.16
CA PHE A 144 20.45 9.47 -0.67
C PHE A 144 19.50 8.77 -1.64
N MET A 145 18.45 9.45 -2.10
CA MET A 145 17.47 8.89 -3.05
C MET A 145 18.13 8.46 -4.37
N ASN A 146 19.13 9.20 -4.85
CA ASN A 146 19.93 8.81 -6.00
C ASN A 146 20.79 7.57 -5.72
N SER A 147 21.40 7.44 -4.53
CA SER A 147 22.26 6.29 -4.19
C SER A 147 21.52 4.95 -4.16
N VAL A 148 20.22 4.96 -3.83
CA VAL A 148 19.33 3.78 -3.84
C VAL A 148 18.58 3.61 -5.16
N HIS A 149 18.96 4.37 -6.19
CA HIS A 149 18.34 4.35 -7.52
C HIS A 149 16.81 4.52 -7.47
N MET A 150 16.33 5.42 -6.60
CA MET A 150 14.90 5.69 -6.41
C MET A 150 14.24 6.01 -7.76
N PRO A 151 13.20 5.27 -8.19
CA PRO A 151 12.49 5.63 -9.40
C PRO A 151 11.77 6.98 -9.24
N VAL A 152 11.93 7.83 -10.25
CA VAL A 152 11.31 9.16 -10.32
C VAL A 152 10.50 9.24 -11.58
N ALA A 153 9.25 9.69 -11.47
CA ALA A 153 8.38 9.89 -12.62
C ALA A 153 8.89 11.03 -13.52
N SER A 154 8.36 11.12 -14.74
CA SER A 154 8.76 12.14 -15.72
C SER A 154 8.53 13.57 -15.21
N ASP A 155 7.47 13.77 -14.42
CA ASP A 155 7.12 15.03 -13.75
C ASP A 155 7.98 15.35 -12.52
N GLY A 156 8.94 14.49 -12.17
CA GLY A 156 9.84 14.67 -11.02
C GLY A 156 9.30 14.13 -9.70
N SER A 157 8.10 13.54 -9.68
CA SER A 157 7.53 12.98 -8.46
C SER A 157 8.18 11.64 -8.06
N ILE A 158 8.25 11.40 -6.75
CA ILE A 158 8.59 10.12 -6.13
C ILE A 158 7.26 9.50 -5.66
N PRO A 159 6.63 8.59 -6.42
CA PRO A 159 5.23 8.20 -6.21
C PRO A 159 5.01 7.23 -5.04
N PHE A 160 6.06 6.87 -4.32
CA PHE A 160 6.02 5.87 -3.25
C PHE A 160 5.78 6.48 -1.87
N PHE A 161 6.08 7.76 -1.71
CA PHE A 161 5.89 8.51 -0.48
C PHE A 161 4.91 9.65 -0.71
N LYS A 162 4.31 10.14 0.37
CA LYS A 162 3.49 11.36 0.35
C LYS A 162 3.98 12.33 1.39
N LEU A 163 3.86 13.61 1.11
CA LEU A 163 4.01 14.65 2.11
C LEU A 163 2.69 14.87 2.82
N VAL A 164 2.71 15.09 4.13
CA VAL A 164 1.52 15.33 4.94
C VAL A 164 1.76 16.49 5.89
N ILE A 165 0.72 17.29 6.11
CA ILE A 165 0.71 18.38 7.10
C ILE A 165 -0.24 17.97 8.23
N ARG A 166 0.30 17.48 9.35
CA ARG A 166 -0.49 17.21 10.58
C ARG A 166 -0.39 18.33 11.60
N GLN A 167 0.58 19.22 11.43
CA GLN A 167 0.75 20.46 12.18
C GLN A 167 1.22 21.55 11.20
N LYS A 168 0.61 22.75 11.25
CA LYS A 168 1.04 23.89 10.45
C LYS A 168 2.54 24.17 10.67
N GLY A 169 3.25 24.49 9.60
CA GLY A 169 4.69 24.76 9.65
C GLY A 169 5.57 23.51 9.73
N LYS A 170 4.98 22.30 9.71
CA LYS A 170 5.72 21.04 9.67
C LYS A 170 5.28 20.19 8.51
N ILE A 171 6.25 19.80 7.69
CA ILE A 171 6.07 18.85 6.60
C ILE A 171 6.62 17.51 7.07
N GLU A 172 5.80 16.48 6.97
CA GLU A 172 6.18 15.10 7.28
C GLU A 172 6.19 14.27 6.00
N ALA A 173 7.19 13.40 5.86
CA ALA A 173 7.19 12.36 4.85
C ALA A 173 6.45 11.15 5.40
N GLY A 174 5.43 10.73 4.65
CA GLY A 174 4.61 9.58 4.92
C GLY A 174 5.05 8.37 4.11
N SER A 175 5.12 7.21 4.76
CA SER A 175 5.51 5.93 4.19
C SER A 175 4.52 4.80 4.54
N PHE A 176 4.75 3.60 3.99
CA PHE A 176 3.95 2.39 4.23
C PHE A 176 2.49 2.46 3.75
N SER A 177 2.16 3.37 2.84
CA SER A 177 0.88 3.31 2.12
C SER A 177 0.82 2.10 1.18
N CYS A 178 -0.36 1.75 0.67
CA CYS A 178 -0.48 0.71 -0.36
C CYS A 178 0.29 1.12 -1.63
N GLY A 179 0.20 2.41 -1.99
CA GLY A 179 0.93 3.01 -3.09
C GLY A 179 2.45 2.93 -2.95
N ASN A 180 2.98 2.85 -1.73
CA ASN A 180 4.42 2.71 -1.51
C ASN A 180 4.99 1.44 -2.18
N CYS A 181 4.25 0.32 -2.13
CA CYS A 181 4.66 -0.95 -2.73
C CYS A 181 4.01 -1.20 -4.10
N HIS A 182 2.80 -0.69 -4.34
CA HIS A 182 1.99 -1.03 -5.51
C HIS A 182 1.95 0.07 -6.59
N ASN A 183 2.69 1.17 -6.43
CA ASN A 183 2.96 2.09 -7.53
C ASN A 183 4.20 1.62 -8.31
N LYS A 184 4.15 1.77 -9.63
CA LYS A 184 5.28 1.48 -10.52
C LYS A 184 5.57 2.70 -11.38
N VAL A 185 6.81 3.17 -11.35
CA VAL A 185 7.30 4.10 -12.38
C VAL A 185 7.66 3.29 -13.62
N MET A 186 6.98 3.56 -14.73
CA MET A 186 7.18 2.91 -16.01
C MET A 186 8.42 3.45 -16.74
N PRO A 187 8.98 2.74 -17.74
CA PRO A 187 10.15 3.22 -18.49
C PRO A 187 9.97 4.58 -19.18
N ASP A 188 8.74 4.95 -19.53
CA ASP A 188 8.39 6.27 -20.09
C ASP A 188 8.21 7.37 -19.03
N GLY A 189 8.43 7.03 -17.76
CA GLY A 189 8.28 7.92 -16.61
C GLY A 189 6.84 8.09 -16.12
N SER A 190 5.85 7.41 -16.71
CA SER A 190 4.48 7.41 -16.18
C SER A 190 4.36 6.59 -14.89
N VAL A 191 3.35 6.88 -14.07
CA VAL A 191 3.08 6.13 -12.83
C VAL A 191 1.88 5.22 -13.02
N LEU A 192 2.10 3.92 -12.85
CA LEU A 192 1.06 2.90 -12.86
C LEU A 192 0.73 2.50 -11.42
N LYS A 193 -0.48 2.85 -10.97
CA LYS A 193 -1.01 2.42 -9.66
C LYS A 193 -1.52 0.98 -9.72
N GLY A 194 -1.36 0.24 -8.64
CA GLY A 194 -1.76 -1.16 -8.55
C GLY A 194 -0.84 -2.14 -9.28
N GLY A 195 0.26 -1.69 -9.88
CA GLY A 195 1.22 -2.59 -10.54
C GLY A 195 2.08 -3.37 -9.54
N GLN A 196 2.87 -4.33 -10.05
CA GLN A 196 4.06 -4.78 -9.34
C GLN A 196 5.03 -3.60 -9.29
N GLY A 197 5.13 -2.98 -8.12
CA GLY A 197 5.88 -1.74 -7.94
C GLY A 197 7.37 -1.90 -8.16
N ASN A 198 8.08 -0.79 -8.09
CA ASN A 198 9.54 -0.74 -8.21
C ASN A 198 10.19 0.17 -7.15
N TYR A 199 9.50 0.38 -6.02
CA TYR A 199 10.13 0.97 -4.84
C TYR A 199 11.26 0.06 -4.33
N PRO A 200 12.50 0.57 -4.14
CA PRO A 200 13.63 -0.22 -3.64
C PRO A 200 13.55 -0.39 -2.11
N PHE A 201 12.50 -1.07 -1.61
CA PHE A 201 12.22 -1.20 -0.18
C PHE A 201 13.41 -1.77 0.60
N ASP A 202 13.92 -2.92 0.18
CA ASP A 202 14.95 -3.64 0.94
C ASP A 202 16.30 -2.95 0.89
N ASP A 203 16.61 -2.21 -0.19
CA ASP A 203 17.82 -1.38 -0.27
C ASP A 203 17.77 -0.24 0.75
N ILE A 204 16.63 0.43 0.86
CA ILE A 204 16.41 1.46 1.88
C ILE A 204 16.41 0.86 3.30
N PHE A 205 15.79 -0.29 3.50
CA PHE A 205 15.73 -0.93 4.81
C PHE A 205 17.12 -1.43 5.26
N GLY A 206 17.84 -2.13 4.40
CA GLY A 206 19.20 -2.60 4.66
C GLY A 206 20.18 -1.45 4.83
N GLY A 207 20.09 -0.44 3.95
CA GLY A 207 20.87 0.79 4.04
C GLY A 207 20.62 1.54 5.35
N GLY A 208 19.36 1.68 5.77
CA GLY A 208 19.00 2.33 7.05
C GLY A 208 19.55 1.60 8.27
N LEU A 209 19.49 0.27 8.29
CA LEU A 209 20.11 -0.55 9.35
C LEU A 209 21.63 -0.37 9.38
N LYS A 210 22.28 -0.36 8.21
CA LYS A 210 23.72 -0.14 8.07
C LYS A 210 24.12 1.26 8.54
N SER A 211 23.49 2.31 8.03
CA SER A 211 23.75 3.69 8.42
C SER A 211 23.57 3.90 9.92
N THR A 212 22.50 3.35 10.50
CA THR A 212 22.27 3.42 11.95
C THR A 212 23.44 2.81 12.72
N ALA A 213 23.91 1.62 12.34
CA ALA A 213 25.03 0.96 13.01
C ALA A 213 26.34 1.75 12.87
N GLU A 214 26.62 2.30 11.69
CA GLU A 214 27.85 3.03 11.39
C GLU A 214 27.89 4.42 12.04
N GLU A 215 26.83 5.22 11.89
CA GLU A 215 26.72 6.59 12.40
C GLU A 215 26.72 6.63 13.94
N THR A 216 26.05 5.66 14.58
CA THR A 216 26.04 5.54 16.04
C THR A 216 27.24 4.75 16.59
N LYS A 217 28.13 4.27 15.71
CA LYS A 217 29.36 3.53 16.06
C LYS A 217 29.07 2.30 16.92
N MET A 218 28.02 1.54 16.57
CA MET A 218 27.67 0.31 17.28
C MET A 218 28.82 -0.71 17.22
N THR A 219 28.99 -1.47 18.30
CA THR A 219 29.80 -2.69 18.24
C THR A 219 29.09 -3.72 17.35
N ASP A 220 29.84 -4.66 16.76
CA ASP A 220 29.24 -5.73 15.94
C ASP A 220 28.17 -6.51 16.74
N SER A 221 28.37 -6.71 18.05
CA SER A 221 27.36 -7.35 18.90
C SER A 221 26.08 -6.52 19.05
N ALA A 222 26.18 -5.20 19.17
CA ALA A 222 25.01 -4.32 19.28
C ALA A 222 24.24 -4.25 17.95
N ALA A 223 24.96 -4.15 16.83
CA ALA A 223 24.36 -4.17 15.50
C ALA A 223 23.69 -5.53 15.19
N ASN A 224 24.33 -6.65 15.55
CA ASN A 224 23.72 -7.98 15.43
C ASN A 224 22.43 -8.10 16.27
N ALA A 225 22.40 -7.53 17.48
CA ALA A 225 21.21 -7.53 18.32
C ALA A 225 20.08 -6.68 17.72
N MET A 226 20.38 -5.50 17.17
CA MET A 226 19.43 -4.66 16.46
C MET A 226 18.81 -5.41 15.26
N VAL A 227 19.65 -5.97 14.38
CA VAL A 227 19.18 -6.73 13.21
C VAL A 227 18.38 -7.96 13.63
N SER A 228 18.83 -8.70 14.66
CA SER A 228 18.12 -9.85 15.19
C SER A 228 16.72 -9.49 15.69
N GLN A 229 16.58 -8.37 16.40
CA GLN A 229 15.29 -7.90 16.87
C GLN A 229 14.34 -7.55 15.72
N SER A 230 14.83 -6.85 14.69
CA SER A 230 14.03 -6.54 13.49
C SER A 230 13.62 -7.83 12.75
N PHE A 231 14.55 -8.76 12.54
CA PHE A 231 14.30 -10.00 11.82
C PHE A 231 13.43 -10.98 12.58
N ARG A 232 13.46 -10.98 13.92
CA ARG A 232 12.54 -11.78 14.72
C ARG A 232 11.10 -11.41 14.40
N GLY A 233 10.77 -10.11 14.37
CA GLY A 233 9.43 -9.65 14.05
C GLY A 233 9.02 -9.97 12.61
N LEU A 234 9.94 -9.77 11.66
CA LEU A 234 9.64 -9.91 10.23
C LEU A 234 9.67 -11.37 9.72
N PHE A 235 10.63 -12.18 10.16
CA PHE A 235 10.93 -13.49 9.57
C PHE A 235 10.85 -14.65 10.57
N GLY A 236 10.51 -14.35 11.84
CA GLY A 236 10.43 -15.35 12.89
C GLY A 236 9.31 -16.36 12.68
N ALA A 237 9.68 -17.63 12.65
CA ALA A 237 8.77 -18.78 12.62
C ALA A 237 9.41 -19.92 13.44
N PRO A 238 9.41 -19.82 14.79
CA PRO A 238 10.22 -20.69 15.65
C PRO A 238 9.86 -22.18 15.59
N TRP A 239 8.70 -22.54 15.03
CA TRP A 239 8.32 -23.92 14.78
C TRP A 239 9.01 -24.53 13.56
N ILE A 240 9.57 -23.71 12.66
CA ILE A 240 10.29 -24.18 11.47
C ILE A 240 11.73 -24.55 11.84
N LYS A 241 12.08 -25.83 11.66
CA LYS A 241 13.43 -26.35 11.85
C LYS A 241 14.28 -26.16 10.59
N HIS A 242 14.73 -24.94 10.35
CA HIS A 242 15.58 -24.58 9.20
C HIS A 242 16.69 -23.62 9.61
N GLN A 243 17.86 -23.68 8.95
CA GLN A 243 19.03 -22.87 9.28
C GLN A 243 18.77 -21.35 9.28
N SER A 244 17.81 -20.89 8.48
CA SER A 244 17.43 -19.47 8.46
C SER A 244 16.83 -19.00 9.78
N GLN A 245 16.10 -19.86 10.50
CA GLN A 245 15.54 -19.53 11.80
C GLN A 245 16.62 -19.48 12.90
N GLU A 246 17.73 -20.20 12.73
CA GLU A 246 18.89 -20.04 13.61
C GLU A 246 19.69 -18.77 13.26
N TYR A 247 19.83 -18.45 11.97
CA TYR A 247 20.51 -17.24 11.51
C TYR A 247 19.88 -15.95 12.08
N ILE A 248 18.55 -15.83 12.08
CA ILE A 248 17.88 -14.62 12.59
C ILE A 248 18.12 -14.36 14.09
N LYS A 249 18.48 -15.40 14.87
CA LYS A 249 18.78 -15.25 16.31
C LYS A 249 20.16 -14.64 16.55
N LYS A 250 21.09 -14.85 15.62
CA LYS A 250 22.49 -14.40 15.69
C LYS A 250 22.99 -14.02 14.29
N PRO A 251 22.41 -12.98 13.67
CA PRO A 251 22.80 -12.59 12.32
C PRO A 251 24.21 -12.00 12.35
N ASP A 252 24.92 -12.11 11.23
CA ASP A 252 25.99 -11.16 10.91
C ASP A 252 25.34 -9.96 10.24
N TRP A 253 25.31 -8.82 10.93
CA TRP A 253 24.62 -7.62 10.47
C TRP A 253 25.16 -7.12 9.12
N LYS A 254 26.46 -7.29 8.85
CA LYS A 254 27.08 -6.86 7.58
C LYS A 254 26.58 -7.73 6.44
N HIS A 255 26.57 -9.05 6.62
CA HIS A 255 26.00 -9.96 5.65
C HIS A 255 24.49 -9.72 5.45
N ALA A 256 23.74 -9.59 6.54
CA ALA A 256 22.30 -9.38 6.50
C ALA A 256 21.89 -8.13 5.73
N THR A 257 22.53 -6.98 6.03
CA THR A 257 22.28 -5.72 5.33
C THR A 257 22.70 -5.79 3.86
N SER A 258 23.82 -6.47 3.56
CA SER A 258 24.25 -6.70 2.17
C SER A 258 23.24 -7.52 1.37
N VAL A 259 22.62 -8.55 1.97
CA VAL A 259 21.58 -9.36 1.32
C VAL A 259 20.33 -8.52 1.02
N LEU A 260 19.90 -7.67 1.96
CA LEU A 260 18.78 -6.76 1.75
C LEU A 260 19.08 -5.77 0.60
N MET A 261 20.25 -5.12 0.63
CA MET A 261 20.66 -4.13 -0.37
C MET A 261 20.93 -4.73 -1.76
N ALA A 262 21.17 -6.03 -1.87
CA ALA A 262 21.28 -6.73 -3.15
C ALA A 262 19.91 -7.04 -3.80
N THR A 263 18.80 -6.73 -3.12
CA THR A 263 17.46 -7.04 -3.61
C THR A 263 17.03 -6.08 -4.71
N VAL A 264 16.55 -6.63 -5.84
CA VAL A 264 16.08 -5.84 -6.97
C VAL A 264 14.66 -5.30 -6.74
N PRO A 265 14.30 -4.12 -7.29
CA PRO A 265 12.95 -3.60 -7.20
C PRO A 265 11.87 -4.53 -7.76
N GLY A 266 10.69 -4.53 -7.12
CA GLY A 266 9.54 -5.35 -7.49
C GLY A 266 9.46 -6.69 -6.78
N VAL A 267 10.48 -7.03 -5.99
CA VAL A 267 10.42 -8.06 -4.95
C VAL A 267 10.77 -7.42 -3.60
N MET A 268 10.37 -8.05 -2.50
CA MET A 268 10.78 -7.61 -1.16
C MET A 268 10.83 -8.78 -0.18
N HIS A 269 11.68 -8.68 0.84
CA HIS A 269 11.69 -9.53 2.02
C HIS A 269 10.51 -9.16 2.93
N ARG A 270 9.34 -9.67 2.53
CA ARG A 270 8.07 -9.42 3.21
C ARG A 270 8.05 -9.99 4.63
N HIS A 271 7.26 -9.41 5.52
CA HIS A 271 6.93 -10.07 6.79
C HIS A 271 6.35 -11.47 6.52
N SER A 272 6.64 -12.40 7.42
CA SER A 272 6.33 -13.83 7.27
C SER A 272 7.02 -14.52 6.08
N SER A 273 8.07 -13.92 5.50
CA SER A 273 8.96 -14.57 4.52
C SER A 273 10.34 -14.87 5.14
N ILE A 274 11.35 -15.10 4.31
CA ILE A 274 12.70 -15.52 4.71
C ILE A 274 13.75 -14.63 4.05
N LEU A 275 14.76 -14.21 4.83
CA LEU A 275 15.92 -13.49 4.30
C LEU A 275 16.63 -14.31 3.19
N GLY A 276 16.96 -13.66 2.08
CA GLY A 276 17.59 -14.25 0.91
C GLY A 276 16.61 -14.85 -0.11
N ALA A 277 15.30 -14.85 0.14
CA ALA A 277 14.29 -15.25 -0.84
C ALA A 277 13.13 -14.23 -0.88
N PRO A 278 13.36 -13.05 -1.47
CA PRO A 278 12.35 -12.00 -1.53
C PRO A 278 11.16 -12.45 -2.39
N THR A 279 9.96 -12.06 -1.99
CA THR A 279 8.72 -12.38 -2.71
C THR A 279 8.36 -11.26 -3.67
N ALA A 280 7.86 -11.61 -4.85
CA ALA A 280 7.29 -10.63 -5.78
C ALA A 280 6.17 -9.84 -5.11
N ILE A 281 6.19 -8.52 -5.29
CA ILE A 281 5.06 -7.66 -4.93
C ILE A 281 3.96 -7.95 -5.96
N PRO A 282 2.79 -8.48 -5.56
CA PRO A 282 1.75 -8.80 -6.52
C PRO A 282 1.17 -7.51 -7.11
N ASP A 283 0.80 -7.52 -8.39
CA ASP A 283 -0.10 -6.50 -8.90
C ASP A 283 -1.49 -6.66 -8.26
N LEU A 284 -2.24 -5.57 -8.21
CA LEU A 284 -3.59 -5.50 -7.64
C LEU A 284 -4.67 -5.43 -8.73
N PHE A 285 -4.33 -5.73 -9.99
CA PHE A 285 -5.28 -5.65 -11.08
C PHE A 285 -6.24 -6.83 -11.11
N ASN A 286 -7.49 -6.55 -11.48
CA ASN A 286 -8.56 -7.55 -11.53
C ASN A 286 -8.69 -8.34 -10.21
N LEU A 287 -8.41 -7.70 -9.08
CA LEU A 287 -8.41 -8.35 -7.77
C LEU A 287 -9.76 -8.99 -7.44
N LYS A 288 -10.87 -8.37 -7.88
CA LYS A 288 -12.23 -8.90 -7.72
C LYS A 288 -12.40 -10.33 -8.26
N ASP A 289 -11.65 -10.68 -9.29
CA ASP A 289 -11.75 -11.95 -10.00
C ASP A 289 -10.78 -13.02 -9.45
N ARG A 290 -9.92 -12.65 -8.47
CA ARG A 290 -8.97 -13.57 -7.85
C ARG A 290 -9.64 -14.33 -6.71
N LYS A 291 -9.49 -15.65 -6.70
CA LYS A 291 -10.06 -16.52 -5.65
C LYS A 291 -9.15 -16.63 -4.42
N TYR A 292 -7.84 -16.51 -4.60
CA TYR A 292 -6.86 -16.64 -3.53
C TYR A 292 -5.98 -15.39 -3.50
N LEU A 293 -5.71 -14.91 -2.30
CA LEU A 293 -4.84 -13.79 -2.01
C LEU A 293 -3.49 -14.32 -1.50
N ASP A 294 -2.49 -13.44 -1.50
CA ASP A 294 -1.07 -13.73 -1.20
C ASP A 294 -0.36 -14.70 -2.16
N ARG A 295 0.96 -14.84 -1.96
CA ARG A 295 1.83 -15.66 -2.81
C ARG A 295 1.61 -17.16 -2.62
N THR A 296 1.14 -17.57 -1.45
CA THR A 296 0.91 -18.98 -1.08
C THR A 296 -0.55 -19.39 -1.26
N GLY A 297 -1.44 -18.46 -1.57
CA GLY A 297 -2.87 -18.67 -1.68
C GLY A 297 -3.55 -18.92 -0.34
N LEU A 298 -2.99 -18.46 0.79
CA LEU A 298 -3.45 -18.84 2.13
C LEU A 298 -4.83 -18.26 2.46
N ILE A 299 -5.18 -17.11 1.89
CA ILE A 299 -6.48 -16.46 2.14
C ILE A 299 -7.40 -16.63 0.94
N ILE A 300 -8.58 -17.22 1.15
CA ILE A 300 -9.64 -17.26 0.14
C ILE A 300 -10.39 -15.92 0.11
N GLN A 301 -10.62 -15.40 -1.08
CA GLN A 301 -11.48 -14.25 -1.34
C GLN A 301 -12.87 -14.75 -1.77
N ARG A 302 -13.85 -14.57 -0.90
CA ARG A 302 -15.26 -14.97 -1.16
C ARG A 302 -16.11 -13.77 -1.53
N ASP A 303 -15.82 -12.63 -0.92
CA ASP A 303 -16.49 -11.35 -1.16
C ASP A 303 -15.54 -10.16 -0.85
N ILE A 304 -16.05 -8.93 -0.95
CA ILE A 304 -15.27 -7.70 -0.70
C ILE A 304 -14.71 -7.62 0.72
N SER A 305 -15.40 -8.21 1.71
CA SER A 305 -14.99 -8.14 3.11
C SER A 305 -13.72 -8.94 3.38
N ASP A 306 -13.41 -9.97 2.59
CA ASP A 306 -12.14 -10.70 2.69
C ASP A 306 -10.96 -9.83 2.20
N VAL A 307 -11.17 -9.00 1.16
CA VAL A 307 -10.15 -8.03 0.72
C VAL A 307 -9.95 -6.93 1.75
N MET A 308 -11.03 -6.44 2.37
CA MET A 308 -10.95 -5.46 3.46
C MET A 308 -10.07 -6.00 4.61
N ARG A 309 -10.31 -7.24 5.05
CA ARG A 309 -9.53 -7.90 6.11
C ARG A 309 -8.08 -8.14 5.70
N TYR A 310 -7.86 -8.63 4.49
CA TYR A 310 -6.53 -8.91 3.99
C TYR A 310 -5.69 -7.63 3.90
N ALA A 311 -6.27 -6.51 3.45
CA ALA A 311 -5.58 -5.22 3.44
C ALA A 311 -5.16 -4.77 4.84
N VAL A 312 -6.03 -4.95 5.85
CA VAL A 312 -5.72 -4.62 7.26
C VAL A 312 -4.61 -5.51 7.83
N LEU A 313 -4.63 -6.81 7.55
CA LEU A 313 -3.55 -7.72 7.98
C LEU A 313 -2.21 -7.25 7.44
N ASN A 314 -2.15 -6.88 6.16
CA ASN A 314 -0.93 -6.41 5.51
C ASN A 314 -0.54 -4.98 5.88
N GLN A 315 -1.39 -4.29 6.63
CA GLN A 315 -1.16 -2.98 7.20
C GLN A 315 -0.99 -3.07 8.72
N GLU A 316 -0.11 -4.01 9.10
CA GLU A 316 0.50 -4.23 10.43
C GLU A 316 -0.33 -5.01 11.45
N MET A 317 -1.61 -5.31 11.20
CA MET A 317 -2.40 -6.07 12.18
C MET A 317 -1.96 -7.53 12.29
N ASP A 318 -1.29 -8.08 11.29
CA ASP A 318 -0.71 -9.42 11.35
C ASP A 318 0.39 -9.57 12.42
N PHE A 319 1.11 -8.50 12.76
CA PHE A 319 2.10 -8.49 13.85
C PHE A 319 1.46 -8.69 15.24
N THR A 320 0.17 -8.38 15.38
CA THR A 320 -0.57 -8.52 16.64
C THR A 320 -1.11 -9.94 16.87
N ASN A 321 -1.12 -10.76 15.83
CA ASN A 321 -1.61 -12.14 15.89
C ASN A 321 -0.64 -13.05 16.65
N SER A 322 -1.18 -14.16 17.18
CA SER A 322 -0.40 -15.27 17.72
C SER A 322 -0.32 -16.41 16.70
N TYR A 323 0.87 -16.98 16.52
CA TYR A 323 1.17 -18.11 15.64
C TYR A 323 1.77 -19.24 16.48
N GLY A 324 0.93 -20.15 17.00
CA GLY A 324 1.41 -21.24 17.86
C GLY A 324 2.18 -20.73 19.09
N ALA A 325 1.63 -19.71 19.77
CA ALA A 325 2.21 -18.96 20.90
C ALA A 325 3.34 -17.97 20.55
N PHE A 326 3.88 -17.99 19.34
CA PHE A 326 4.79 -16.92 18.90
C PHE A 326 4.00 -15.67 18.53
N LYS A 327 4.42 -14.52 19.06
CA LYS A 327 3.91 -13.20 18.65
C LYS A 327 5.05 -12.36 18.07
N PRO A 328 4.88 -11.81 16.84
CA PRO A 328 5.81 -10.84 16.30
C PRO A 328 5.95 -9.61 17.20
N ASP A 329 4.84 -8.94 17.56
CA ASP A 329 4.79 -7.93 18.62
C ASP A 329 4.33 -8.59 19.94
N THR A 330 5.21 -8.59 20.94
CA THR A 330 4.95 -9.17 22.27
C THR A 330 4.33 -8.17 23.25
N SER A 331 3.98 -6.97 22.80
CA SER A 331 3.45 -5.92 23.67
C SER A 331 2.08 -6.32 24.23
N PRO A 332 1.76 -5.93 25.48
CA PRO A 332 0.44 -6.17 26.04
C PRO A 332 -0.62 -5.32 25.32
N ASP A 333 -1.88 -5.77 25.38
CA ASP A 333 -3.04 -5.10 24.75
C ASP A 333 -3.14 -3.60 25.06
N SER A 334 -2.76 -3.19 26.28
CA SER A 334 -2.76 -1.78 26.72
C SER A 334 -1.73 -0.90 26.00
N VAL A 335 -0.70 -1.51 25.42
CA VAL A 335 0.30 -0.86 24.57
C VAL A 335 -0.13 -0.96 23.11
N ILE A 336 -0.72 -2.08 22.68
CA ILE A 336 -1.24 -2.25 21.32
C ILE A 336 -2.22 -1.12 20.96
N THR A 337 -3.18 -0.82 21.83
CA THR A 337 -4.19 0.25 21.60
C THR A 337 -3.61 1.66 21.57
N LYS A 338 -2.36 1.87 21.99
CA LYS A 338 -1.68 3.17 21.95
C LYS A 338 -0.66 3.27 20.82
N ARG A 339 -0.05 2.14 20.47
CA ARG A 339 1.00 2.05 19.44
C ARG A 339 0.43 1.99 18.04
N TYR A 340 -0.68 1.27 17.88
CA TYR A 340 -1.27 1.03 16.57
C TYR A 340 -2.43 1.98 16.30
N THR A 341 -2.71 2.12 15.02
CA THR A 341 -3.95 2.69 14.50
C THR A 341 -4.53 1.68 13.52
N ARG A 342 -5.86 1.67 13.35
CA ARG A 342 -6.55 0.75 12.44
C ARG A 342 -7.31 1.49 11.36
N PHE A 343 -7.62 0.81 10.25
CA PHE A 343 -8.68 1.29 9.38
C PHE A 343 -10.04 1.21 10.08
N SER A 344 -10.89 2.21 9.84
CA SER A 344 -12.32 2.08 10.08
C SER A 344 -12.97 1.15 9.05
N ASP A 345 -14.13 0.59 9.37
CA ASP A 345 -14.88 -0.26 8.44
C ASP A 345 -15.16 0.47 7.12
N PRO A 346 -15.61 1.76 7.12
CA PRO A 346 -15.74 2.54 5.89
C PRO A 346 -14.42 2.77 5.13
N GLN A 347 -13.31 3.03 5.82
CA GLN A 347 -12.01 3.21 5.16
C GLN A 347 -11.56 1.94 4.43
N ALA A 348 -11.66 0.79 5.09
CA ALA A 348 -11.31 -0.48 4.47
C ALA A 348 -12.24 -0.84 3.32
N PHE A 349 -13.53 -0.52 3.43
CA PHE A 349 -14.50 -0.71 2.35
C PHE A 349 -14.18 0.18 1.14
N ALA A 350 -13.94 1.47 1.35
CA ALA A 350 -13.50 2.40 0.31
C ALA A 350 -12.23 1.87 -0.39
N LEU A 351 -11.21 1.49 0.39
CA LEU A 351 -9.99 0.90 -0.15
C LEU A 351 -10.29 -0.33 -1.02
N ALA A 352 -11.08 -1.28 -0.52
CA ALA A 352 -11.42 -2.49 -1.28
C ALA A 352 -12.17 -2.18 -2.58
N LYS A 353 -13.04 -1.16 -2.59
CA LYS A 353 -13.71 -0.66 -3.80
C LYS A 353 -12.72 -0.13 -4.82
N TYR A 354 -11.78 0.70 -4.39
CA TYR A 354 -10.70 1.19 -5.26
C TYR A 354 -9.86 0.03 -5.80
N LEU A 355 -9.45 -0.91 -4.95
CA LEU A 355 -8.67 -2.08 -5.38
C LEU A 355 -9.41 -2.93 -6.42
N TYR A 356 -10.72 -3.11 -6.28
CA TYR A 356 -11.55 -3.80 -7.29
C TYR A 356 -11.69 -3.03 -8.61
N SER A 357 -11.54 -1.70 -8.57
CA SER A 357 -11.59 -0.85 -9.76
C SER A 357 -10.29 -0.87 -10.58
N LEU A 358 -9.16 -1.27 -9.98
CA LEU A 358 -7.85 -1.27 -10.64
C LEU A 358 -7.82 -2.26 -11.81
N LYS A 359 -7.41 -1.76 -12.98
CA LYS A 359 -7.27 -2.51 -14.24
C LYS A 359 -5.86 -2.37 -14.80
N PRO A 360 -5.34 -3.42 -15.46
CA PRO A 360 -4.03 -3.34 -16.08
C PRO A 360 -4.08 -2.38 -17.28
N LEU A 361 -2.93 -1.85 -17.67
CA LEU A 361 -2.82 -1.12 -18.94
C LEU A 361 -3.17 -2.03 -20.11
N PRO A 362 -3.81 -1.51 -21.18
CA PRO A 362 -3.99 -2.26 -22.41
C PRO A 362 -2.65 -2.75 -22.95
N ASN A 363 -2.62 -3.98 -23.49
CA ASN A 363 -1.43 -4.47 -24.18
C ASN A 363 -1.08 -3.51 -25.34
N PRO A 364 0.11 -2.88 -25.34
CA PRO A 364 0.52 -1.97 -26.40
C PRO A 364 0.68 -2.69 -27.75
N GLU A 365 1.07 -3.98 -27.72
CA GLU A 365 1.29 -4.81 -28.90
C GLU A 365 0.12 -5.78 -29.09
N LYS A 366 -0.98 -5.28 -29.67
CA LYS A 366 -2.17 -6.11 -29.90
C LYS A 366 -1.90 -7.20 -30.93
N ALA A 367 -2.10 -8.45 -30.54
CA ALA A 367 -2.08 -9.58 -31.46
C ALA A 367 -3.16 -9.45 -32.55
N ALA A 368 -2.92 -10.07 -33.71
CA ALA A 368 -3.90 -10.10 -34.80
C ALA A 368 -5.24 -10.70 -34.34
N PRO A 369 -6.40 -10.17 -34.77
CA PRO A 369 -7.72 -10.68 -34.34
C PRO A 369 -7.92 -12.18 -34.57
N SER A 370 -7.36 -12.73 -35.65
CA SER A 370 -7.40 -14.16 -35.96
C SER A 370 -6.64 -15.01 -34.92
N LEU A 371 -5.49 -14.53 -34.45
CA LEU A 371 -4.71 -15.19 -33.41
C LEU A 371 -5.41 -15.11 -32.05
N ILE A 372 -6.02 -13.96 -31.73
CA ILE A 372 -6.87 -13.81 -30.54
C ILE A 372 -8.05 -14.78 -30.58
N ALA A 373 -8.75 -14.88 -31.72
CA ALA A 373 -9.87 -15.80 -31.89
C ALA A 373 -9.44 -17.26 -31.72
N LYS A 374 -8.30 -17.65 -32.31
CA LYS A 374 -7.72 -18.99 -32.13
C LYS A 374 -7.37 -19.25 -30.67
N GLY A 375 -6.77 -18.29 -29.98
CA GLY A 375 -6.41 -18.41 -28.57
C GLY A 375 -7.61 -18.53 -27.62
N LYS A 376 -8.76 -17.93 -27.96
CA LYS A 376 -10.01 -18.07 -27.18
C LYS A 376 -10.69 -19.43 -27.34
N ALA A 377 -10.38 -20.15 -28.41
CA ALA A 377 -10.99 -21.45 -28.74
C ALA A 377 -10.23 -22.64 -28.13
N ILE A 378 -9.01 -22.40 -27.65
CA ILE A 378 -8.19 -23.33 -26.85
C ILE A 378 -8.48 -23.04 -25.39
#